data_AF-A0A2K2FTV5-F1
#
_entry.id   AF-A0A2K2FTV5-F1
#
_cell.length_a   1.000
_cell.length_b   1.000
_cell.length_c   1.000
_cell.angle_alpha   90.00
_cell.angle_beta   90.00
_cell.angle_gamma   90.00
#
_symmetry.space_group_name_H-M   'P 1'
#
loop_
_entity.id
_entity.type
_entity.pdbx_description
1 polymer ?
#
loop_
_entity_poly.entity_id
_entity_poly.type
_entity_poly.pdbx_seq_one_letter_code
_entity_poly.pdbx_strand_id
1 'polypeptide(L)'
;MEAAFWRFAHKHYHSKSLSSLTDLAALTWALFFVLVYSTALLADWRPNVSEAMVGVSLIGVPLMFGIAHRRIRLEASKGPTALYRKRVKTNR
;
A
#
# COMPACT_ATOMS: atom_id res chain seq x y z
N MET A 1 12.52 0.76 -11.22
CA MET A 1 11.76 1.19 -10.01
C MET A 1 11.81 0.17 -8.88
N GLU A 2 11.78 -1.14 -9.17
CA GLU A 2 11.79 -2.21 -8.16
C GLU A 2 13.04 -2.20 -7.24
N ALA A 3 14.22 -1.90 -7.78
CA ALA A 3 15.46 -1.75 -7.02
C ALA A 3 15.36 -0.67 -5.92
N ALA A 4 14.76 0.49 -6.25
CA ALA A 4 14.58 1.58 -5.30
C ALA A 4 13.58 1.21 -4.18
N PHE A 5 12.51 0.50 -4.54
CA PHE A 5 11.52 -0.03 -3.59
C PHE A 5 12.18 -0.98 -2.58
N TRP A 6 12.91 -2.00 -3.03
CA TRP A 6 13.54 -2.95 -2.11
C TRP A 6 14.69 -2.33 -1.31
N ARG A 7 15.38 -1.31 -1.85
CA ARG A 7 16.36 -0.53 -1.09
C ARG A 7 15.70 0.24 0.06
N PHE A 8 14.56 0.88 -0.19
CA PHE A 8 13.77 1.54 0.86
C PHE A 8 13.22 0.53 1.87
N ALA A 9 12.62 -0.56 1.38
CA ALA A 9 12.05 -1.62 2.22
C ALA A 9 13.08 -2.20 3.19
N HIS A 10 14.28 -2.55 2.70
CA HIS A 10 15.36 -3.03 3.57
C HIS A 10 15.79 -1.97 4.58
N LYS A 11 16.02 -0.71 4.15
CA LYS A 11 16.48 0.36 5.04
C LYS A 11 15.49 0.64 6.18
N HIS A 12 14.19 0.61 5.90
CA HIS A 12 13.16 1.04 6.85
C HIS A 12 12.55 -0.11 7.66
N TYR A 13 12.52 -1.32 7.11
CA TYR A 13 11.78 -2.46 7.71
C TYR A 13 12.67 -3.66 8.10
N HIS A 14 13.98 -3.61 7.89
CA HIS A 14 14.89 -4.71 8.29
C HIS A 14 14.81 -5.04 9.79
N SER A 15 14.62 -4.04 10.65
CA SER A 15 14.58 -4.20 12.12
C SER A 15 13.19 -4.03 12.74
N LYS A 16 12.16 -3.75 11.93
CA LYS A 16 10.80 -3.48 12.43
C LYS A 16 9.89 -4.70 12.25
N SER A 17 9.05 -4.98 13.24
CA SER A 17 7.95 -5.92 13.06
C SER A 17 6.87 -5.29 12.16
N LEU A 18 6.55 -5.96 11.05
CA LEU A 18 5.47 -5.53 10.16
C LEU A 18 4.15 -6.13 10.63
N SER A 19 3.25 -5.28 11.13
CA SER A 19 1.95 -5.71 11.65
C SER A 19 0.95 -6.01 10.54
N SER A 20 0.19 -7.09 10.68
CA SER A 20 -0.96 -7.37 9.80
C SER A 20 -2.11 -6.36 9.99
N LEU A 21 -2.17 -5.67 11.13
CA LEU A 21 -3.19 -4.65 11.40
C LEU A 21 -3.07 -3.46 10.45
N THR A 22 -1.84 -3.11 10.04
CA THR A 22 -1.61 -2.03 9.08
C THR A 22 -2.16 -2.37 7.69
N ASP A 23 -2.00 -3.64 7.26
CA ASP A 23 -2.59 -4.13 6.01
C ASP A 23 -4.13 -4.07 6.08
N LEU A 24 -4.70 -4.52 7.19
CA LEU A 24 -6.14 -4.54 7.41
C LEU A 24 -6.72 -3.13 7.46
N ALA A 25 -6.09 -2.20 8.19
CA ALA A 25 -6.52 -0.81 8.28
C ALA A 25 -6.51 -0.13 6.90
N ALA A 26 -5.46 -0.34 6.10
CA ALA A 26 -5.38 0.21 4.76
C ALA A 26 -6.48 -0.34 3.82
N LEU A 27 -6.78 -1.65 3.91
CA LEU A 27 -7.86 -2.27 3.14
C LEU A 27 -9.24 -1.77 3.59
N THR A 28 -9.51 -1.72 4.90
CA THR A 28 -10.77 -1.21 5.44
C THR A 28 -11.00 0.25 5.05
N TRP A 29 -9.95 1.07 5.09
CA TRP A 29 -10.00 2.46 4.65
C TRP A 29 -10.37 2.59 3.17
N ALA A 30 -9.67 1.85 2.30
CA ALA A 30 -9.96 1.86 0.87
C ALA A 30 -11.39 1.39 0.58
N LEU A 31 -11.84 0.31 1.23
CA LEU A 31 -13.19 -0.21 1.09
C LEU A 31 -14.26 0.79 1.54
N PHE A 32 -14.05 1.45 2.68
CA PHE A 32 -14.95 2.47 3.20
C PHE A 32 -15.17 3.59 2.17
N PHE A 33 -14.09 4.15 1.63
CA PHE A 33 -14.22 5.21 0.64
C PHE A 33 -14.82 4.72 -0.68
N VAL A 34 -14.48 3.51 -1.14
CA VAL A 34 -15.13 2.92 -2.32
C VAL A 34 -16.65 2.87 -2.13
N LEU A 35 -17.13 2.43 -0.97
CA LEU A 35 -18.57 2.39 -0.68
C LEU A 35 -19.19 3.78 -0.65
N VAL A 36 -18.59 4.74 0.07
CA VAL A 36 -19.09 6.12 0.17
C VAL A 36 -19.15 6.83 -1.17
N TYR A 37 -18.07 6.74 -1.97
CA TYR A 37 -18.04 7.36 -3.29
C TYR A 37 -19.02 6.68 -4.25
N SER A 38 -19.14 5.35 -4.18
CA SER A 38 -20.09 4.62 -5.04
C SER A 38 -21.55 4.96 -4.70
N THR A 39 -21.91 5.07 -3.41
CA THR A 39 -23.28 5.45 -3.03
C THR A 39 -23.60 6.89 -3.39
N ALA A 40 -22.63 7.80 -3.27
CA ALA A 40 -22.79 9.18 -3.71
C ALA A 40 -23.04 9.27 -5.23
N LEU A 41 -22.27 8.53 -6.04
CA LEU A 41 -22.48 8.44 -7.49
C LEU A 41 -23.84 7.86 -7.85
N LEU A 42 -24.31 6.85 -7.11
CA LEU A 42 -25.67 6.28 -7.28
C LEU A 42 -26.78 7.27 -6.87
N ALA A 43 -26.48 8.26 -6.04
CA ALA A 43 -27.39 9.33 -5.63
C ALA A 43 -27.28 10.57 -6.56
N ASP A 44 -26.86 10.39 -7.81
CA ASP A 44 -26.69 11.44 -8.83
C ASP A 44 -25.67 12.55 -8.47
N TRP A 45 -24.77 12.31 -7.51
CA TRP A 45 -23.66 13.22 -7.28
C TRP A 45 -22.69 13.19 -8.48
N ARG A 46 -22.41 14.37 -9.04
CA ARG A 46 -21.51 14.56 -10.19
C ARG A 46 -20.25 15.29 -9.76
N PRO A 47 -19.19 14.57 -9.35
CA PRO A 47 -17.98 15.22 -8.90
C PRO A 47 -17.32 16.00 -10.03
N ASN A 48 -16.78 17.17 -9.70
CA ASN A 48 -15.85 17.85 -10.60
C ASN A 48 -14.51 17.10 -10.66
N VAL A 49 -13.63 17.50 -11.59
CA VAL A 49 -12.33 16.83 -11.81
C VAL A 49 -11.50 16.79 -10.52
N SER A 50 -11.46 17.89 -9.75
CA SER A 50 -10.70 17.93 -8.49
C SER A 50 -11.26 16.97 -7.43
N GLU A 51 -12.58 16.89 -7.27
CA GLU A 51 -13.24 15.97 -6.33
C GLU A 51 -13.01 14.51 -6.72
N ALA A 52 -13.07 14.20 -8.02
CA ALA A 52 -12.75 12.88 -8.53
C ALA A 52 -11.28 12.51 -8.25
N MET A 53 -10.34 13.44 -8.47
CA MET A 53 -8.92 13.21 -8.17
C MET A 53 -8.67 12.97 -6.67
N VAL A 54 -9.35 13.73 -5.80
CA VAL A 54 -9.28 13.54 -4.35
C VAL A 54 -9.83 12.16 -3.97
N GLY A 55 -10.99 11.77 -4.50
CA GLY A 55 -11.58 10.46 -4.24
C GLY A 55 -10.68 9.30 -4.68
N VAL A 56 -10.14 9.38 -5.90
CA VAL A 56 -9.18 8.39 -6.41
C VAL A 56 -7.92 8.34 -5.55
N SER A 57 -7.43 9.47 -5.05
CA SER A 57 -6.25 9.52 -4.18
C SER A 57 -6.53 8.91 -2.80
N LEU A 58 -7.70 9.19 -2.22
CA LEU A 58 -8.15 8.65 -0.93
C LEU A 58 -8.31 7.12 -0.93
N ILE A 59 -8.59 6.53 -2.10
CA ILE A 59 -8.69 5.08 -2.27
C ILE A 59 -7.32 4.51 -2.67
N GLY A 60 -6.71 5.08 -3.71
CA GLY A 60 -5.52 4.56 -4.36
C GLY A 60 -4.27 4.60 -3.49
N VAL A 61 -4.03 5.71 -2.78
CA VAL A 61 -2.82 5.85 -1.94
C VAL A 61 -2.80 4.83 -0.79
N PRO A 62 -3.86 4.70 0.02
CA PRO A 62 -3.89 3.68 1.08
C PRO A 62 -3.83 2.26 0.53
N LEU A 63 -4.49 1.97 -0.59
CA LEU A 63 -4.46 0.65 -1.22
C LEU A 63 -3.04 0.28 -1.67
N MET A 64 -2.36 1.19 -2.37
CA MET A 64 -0.98 0.98 -2.82
C MET A 64 -0.03 0.83 -1.64
N PHE A 65 -0.22 1.62 -0.58
CA PHE A 65 0.53 1.49 0.66
C PHE A 65 0.33 0.11 1.32
N GLY A 66 -0.92 -0.34 1.45
CA GLY A 66 -1.24 -1.66 2.02
C GLY A 66 -0.67 -2.82 1.21
N ILE A 67 -0.75 -2.75 -0.12
CA ILE A 67 -0.14 -3.76 -1.02
C ILE A 67 1.38 -3.78 -0.87
N ALA A 68 2.02 -2.61 -0.84
CA ALA A 68 3.45 -2.48 -0.65
C ALA A 68 3.88 -3.04 0.71
N HIS A 69 3.19 -2.66 1.79
CA HIS A 69 3.46 -3.13 3.15
C HIS A 69 3.30 -4.65 3.25
N ARG A 70 2.22 -5.21 2.70
CA ARG A 70 2.01 -6.66 2.63
C ARG A 70 3.12 -7.38 1.88
N ARG A 71 3.58 -6.85 0.73
CA ARG A 71 4.71 -7.42 -0.02
C ARG A 71 5.99 -7.45 0.81
N ILE A 72 6.29 -6.38 1.55
CA ILE A 72 7.47 -6.32 2.42
C ILE A 72 7.33 -7.33 3.57
N ARG A 73 6.15 -7.43 4.19
CA ARG A 73 5.87 -8.35 5.30
C ARG A 73 6.05 -9.81 4.89
N LEU A 74 5.48 -10.20 3.75
CA LEU A 74 5.60 -11.56 3.21
C LEU A 74 7.02 -11.91 2.78
N GLU A 75 7.82 -10.93 2.36
CA GLU A 75 9.24 -11.17 2.07
C GLU A 75 10.06 -11.26 3.37
N ALA A 76 9.82 -10.38 4.34
CA ALA A 76 10.49 -10.38 5.63
C ALA A 76 10.23 -11.66 6.44
N SER A 77 9.05 -12.27 6.31
CA SER A 77 8.72 -13.53 6.97
C SER A 77 9.53 -14.74 6.46
N LYS A 78 10.25 -14.62 5.34
CA LYS A 78 11.12 -15.67 4.80
C LYS A 78 12.47 -15.80 5.53
N GLY A 79 12.72 -14.96 6.54
CA GLY A 79 13.88 -15.04 7.41
C GLY A 79 14.65 -13.71 7.53
N PRO A 80 15.60 -13.64 8.48
CA PRO A 80 16.22 -12.38 8.92
C PRO A 80 16.98 -11.64 7.82
N THR A 81 17.49 -12.35 6.81
CA THR A 81 18.25 -11.79 5.68
C THR A 81 17.44 -11.72 4.38
N ALA A 82 16.13 -12.03 4.41
CA ALA A 82 15.31 -12.10 3.18
C ALA A 82 15.24 -10.76 2.45
N LEU A 83 14.97 -9.66 3.17
CA LEU A 83 14.94 -8.31 2.58
C LEU A 83 16.31 -7.89 2.00
N TYR A 84 17.41 -8.28 2.67
CA TYR A 84 18.76 -8.02 2.18
C TYR A 84 19.03 -8.76 0.87
N ARG A 85 18.72 -10.07 0.84
CA ARG A 85 18.84 -10.90 -0.36
C ARG A 85 18.01 -10.34 -1.52
N LYS A 86 16.81 -9.85 -1.24
CA LYS A 86 15.93 -9.25 -2.25
C LYS A 86 16.49 -7.94 -2.80
N ARG A 87 17.03 -7.08 -1.93
CA ARG A 87 17.74 -5.86 -2.33
C ARG A 87 18.93 -6.18 -3.25
N VAL A 88 19.80 -7.12 -2.85
CA VAL A 88 20.99 -7.48 -3.66
C VAL A 88 20.59 -8.07 -5.00
N LYS A 89 19.61 -8.98 -5.02
CA LYS A 89 19.12 -9.61 -6.26
C LYS A 89 18.56 -8.60 -7.25
N THR A 90 17.88 -7.56 -6.78
CA THR A 90 17.22 -6.57 -7.65
C THR A 90 18.15 -5.44 -8.10
N ASN A 91 19.32 -5.30 -7.48
CA ASN A 91 20.36 -4.33 -7.84
C ASN A 91 21.40 -4.89 -8.84
N ARG A 92 21.31 -6.17 -9.17
CA ARG A 92 22.18 -6.86 -10.14
C ARG A 92 21.47 -6.94 -11.48
#